data_AF-A0A960T5A3-F1
#
_entry.id   AF-A0A960T5A3-F1
#
_cell.length_a   1.000
_cell.length_b   1.000
_cell.length_c   1.000
_cell.angle_alpha   90.00
_cell.angle_beta   90.00
_cell.angle_gamma   90.00
#
_symmetry.space_group_name_H-M   'P 1'
#
loop_
_entity.id
_entity.type
_entity.pdbx_description
1 polymer ?
#
loop_
_entity_poly.entity_id
_entity_poly.type
_entity_poly.pdbx_seq_one_letter_code
_entity_poly.pdbx_strand_id
1 'polypeptide(L)'
;AALFLGGDEMPAGTYGSLVSAADHKSAAFEGNGILWVGDGPPGSYATWASANGIPGHPFDGDFNHDGVSNGVAYALGLSPTASSQPPGVLSGNTITFTKGADAIANGDVIWTIETSSTLDTGSWSEEVSQAAGDAAATISHSFTPGSPVRKFARLKVETHP
;
A
#
# COMPACT_ATOMS: atom_id res chain seq x y z
N ALA A 1 -10.94 2.53 -4.46
CA ALA A 1 -12.03 3.49 -4.73
C ALA A 1 -12.95 2.96 -5.83
N ALA A 2 -14.27 3.03 -5.62
CA ALA A 2 -15.30 2.67 -6.59
C ALA A 2 -16.26 3.85 -6.80
N LEU A 3 -16.80 4.02 -8.01
CA LEU A 3 -17.79 5.06 -8.31
C LEU A 3 -19.19 4.46 -8.17
N PHE A 4 -20.07 5.11 -7.40
CA PHE A 4 -21.48 4.75 -7.30
C PHE A 4 -22.36 5.85 -7.88
N LEU A 5 -23.35 5.50 -8.70
CA LEU A 5 -24.38 6.41 -9.18
C LEU A 5 -25.76 5.85 -8.81
N GLY A 6 -26.56 6.61 -8.06
CA GLY A 6 -27.89 6.16 -7.64
C GLY A 6 -27.89 4.97 -6.66
N GLY A 7 -26.73 4.62 -6.10
CA GLY A 7 -26.55 3.45 -5.23
C GLY A 7 -25.96 2.22 -5.93
N ASP A 8 -25.84 2.26 -7.26
CA ASP A 8 -25.25 1.18 -8.05
C ASP A 8 -23.77 1.46 -8.32
N GLU A 9 -22.93 0.44 -8.15
CA GLU A 9 -21.50 0.49 -8.49
C GLU A 9 -21.33 0.52 -10.01
N MET A 10 -20.50 1.44 -10.50
CA MET A 10 -20.23 1.61 -11.92
C MET A 10 -18.99 0.77 -12.30
N PRO A 11 -19.13 -0.26 -13.17
CA PRO A 11 -17.96 -0.97 -13.69
C PRO A 11 -17.02 -0.04 -14.47
N ALA A 12 -15.79 -0.48 -14.66
CA ALA A 12 -14.83 0.24 -15.49
C ALA A 12 -15.34 0.35 -16.94
N GLY A 13 -15.15 1.51 -17.54
CA GLY A 13 -15.62 1.80 -18.88
C GLY A 13 -15.88 3.29 -19.11
N THR A 14 -16.29 3.61 -20.33
CA THR A 14 -16.70 4.97 -20.66
C THR A 14 -18.22 5.15 -20.47
N TYR A 15 -18.60 6.25 -19.83
CA TYR A 15 -19.99 6.64 -19.57
C TYR A 15 -20.33 7.94 -20.28
N GLY A 16 -21.49 7.98 -20.94
CA GLY A 16 -21.91 9.18 -21.67
C GLY A 16 -23.38 9.15 -22.10
N SER A 17 -23.77 10.17 -22.87
CA SER A 17 -25.14 10.31 -23.36
C SER A 17 -25.52 9.19 -24.35
N LEU A 18 -26.82 9.03 -24.60
CA LEU A 18 -27.34 8.07 -25.59
C LEU A 18 -26.75 8.26 -27.00
N VAL A 19 -26.31 9.47 -27.33
CA VAL A 19 -25.73 9.82 -28.64
C VAL A 19 -24.20 9.86 -28.63
N SER A 20 -23.56 9.65 -27.49
CA SER A 20 -22.10 9.60 -27.37
C SER A 20 -21.51 8.30 -27.93
N ALA A 21 -20.17 8.24 -27.98
CA ALA A 21 -19.43 7.03 -28.33
C ALA A 21 -19.12 6.12 -27.12
N ALA A 22 -19.68 6.41 -25.94
CA ALA A 22 -19.40 5.67 -24.71
C ALA A 22 -19.94 4.22 -24.73
N ASP A 23 -19.27 3.33 -23.99
CA ASP A 23 -19.64 1.93 -23.81
C ASP A 23 -20.97 1.81 -23.05
N HIS A 24 -21.11 2.61 -21.99
CA HIS A 24 -22.29 2.66 -21.14
C HIS A 24 -23.04 3.97 -21.36
N LYS A 25 -24.29 3.87 -21.81
CA LYS A 25 -25.09 5.01 -22.24
C LYS A 25 -26.29 5.23 -21.34
N SER A 26 -26.53 6.47 -20.97
CA SER A 26 -27.72 6.85 -20.19
C SER A 26 -28.31 8.18 -20.67
N ALA A 27 -29.63 8.31 -20.55
CA ALA A 27 -30.33 9.58 -20.77
C ALA A 27 -30.03 10.63 -19.69
N ALA A 28 -29.42 10.22 -18.58
CA ALA A 28 -29.00 11.12 -17.50
C ALA A 28 -27.77 11.98 -17.85
N PHE A 29 -27.03 11.63 -18.92
CA PHE A 29 -25.93 12.43 -19.43
C PHE A 29 -26.39 13.26 -20.63
N GLU A 30 -26.15 14.57 -20.58
CA GLU A 30 -26.41 15.49 -21.69
C GLU A 30 -25.09 15.87 -22.39
N GLY A 31 -25.17 16.14 -23.70
CA GLY A 31 -24.02 16.52 -24.53
C GLY A 31 -23.12 15.35 -24.95
N ASN A 32 -21.93 15.68 -25.44
CA ASN A 32 -20.99 14.73 -26.06
C ASN A 32 -19.79 14.38 -25.16
N GLY A 33 -19.76 14.91 -23.93
CA GLY A 33 -18.70 14.59 -22.97
C GLY A 33 -18.75 13.12 -22.55
N ILE A 34 -17.58 12.59 -22.19
CA ILE A 34 -17.44 11.21 -21.72
C ILE A 34 -16.77 11.25 -20.34
N LEU A 35 -17.36 10.55 -19.38
CA LEU A 35 -16.73 10.21 -18.11
C LEU A 35 -16.00 8.88 -18.30
N TRP A 36 -14.71 8.84 -18.00
CA TRP A 36 -13.97 7.60 -17.91
C TRP A 36 -13.97 7.10 -16.46
N VAL A 37 -14.44 5.88 -16.25
CA VAL A 37 -14.37 5.16 -14.98
C VAL A 37 -13.29 4.10 -15.13
N GLY A 38 -12.18 4.26 -14.41
CA GLY A 38 -11.12 3.26 -14.39
C GLY A 38 -11.49 2.03 -13.57
N ASP A 39 -10.73 0.95 -13.73
CA ASP A 39 -10.76 -0.15 -12.77
C ASP A 39 -10.41 0.39 -11.38
N GLY A 40 -11.21 0.06 -10.37
CA GLY A 40 -10.79 0.23 -8.98
C GLY A 40 -9.50 -0.57 -8.73
N PRO A 41 -8.77 -0.26 -7.64
CA PRO A 41 -7.64 -1.11 -7.26
C PRO A 41 -8.09 -2.58 -7.18
N PRO A 42 -7.30 -3.52 -7.75
CA PRO A 42 -7.74 -4.90 -8.00
C PRO A 42 -8.00 -5.72 -6.72
N GLY A 43 -7.65 -5.20 -5.54
CA GLY A 43 -7.83 -5.84 -4.26
C GLY A 43 -7.62 -4.88 -3.08
N SER A 44 -7.47 -5.48 -1.89
CA SER A 44 -7.13 -4.80 -0.64
C SER A 44 -6.31 -5.76 0.23
N TYR A 45 -5.82 -5.28 1.38
CA TYR A 45 -5.31 -6.17 2.43
C TYR A 45 -6.25 -7.34 2.74
N ALA A 46 -7.57 -7.13 2.81
CA ALA A 46 -8.51 -8.19 3.18
C ALA A 46 -8.61 -9.30 2.13
N THR A 47 -8.54 -8.96 0.84
CA THR A 47 -8.53 -9.95 -0.24
C THR A 47 -7.19 -10.68 -0.27
N TRP A 48 -6.08 -9.97 -0.06
CA TRP A 48 -4.75 -10.58 0.08
C TRP A 48 -4.67 -11.54 1.28
N ALA A 49 -5.16 -11.13 2.45
CA ALA A 49 -5.15 -11.93 3.67
C ALA A 49 -5.92 -13.24 3.50
N SER A 50 -7.07 -13.17 2.83
CA SER A 50 -7.87 -14.37 2.51
C SER A 50 -7.13 -15.30 1.54
N ALA A 51 -6.48 -14.73 0.51
CA ALA A 51 -5.70 -15.50 -0.46
C ALA A 51 -4.43 -16.13 0.14
N ASN A 52 -3.88 -15.53 1.20
CA ASN A 52 -2.66 -15.98 1.88
C ASN A 52 -2.92 -16.76 3.18
N GLY A 53 -4.16 -17.23 3.39
CA GLY A 53 -4.50 -18.18 4.45
C GLY A 53 -4.67 -17.57 5.85
N ILE A 54 -4.85 -16.25 5.95
CA ILE A 54 -5.11 -15.53 7.20
C ILE A 54 -6.41 -14.69 7.14
N PRO A 55 -7.55 -15.26 6.69
CA PRO A 55 -8.79 -14.51 6.51
C PRO A 55 -9.26 -13.87 7.82
N GLY A 56 -9.61 -12.59 7.77
CA GLY A 56 -10.13 -11.83 8.91
C GLY A 56 -9.10 -11.45 9.97
N HIS A 57 -7.81 -11.81 9.80
CA HIS A 57 -6.78 -11.36 10.72
C HIS A 57 -6.48 -9.87 10.54
N PRO A 58 -6.29 -9.12 11.64
CA PRO A 58 -6.14 -7.68 11.59
C PRO A 58 -4.79 -7.26 11.00
N PHE A 59 -4.75 -6.08 10.37
CA PHE A 59 -3.57 -5.51 9.71
C PHE A 59 -2.38 -5.31 10.67
N ASP A 60 -2.67 -4.89 11.90
CA ASP A 60 -1.70 -4.70 12.98
C ASP A 60 -1.42 -5.98 13.78
N GLY A 61 -2.10 -7.09 13.47
CA GLY A 61 -1.82 -8.40 14.05
C GLY A 61 -0.54 -9.02 13.51
N ASP A 62 -0.12 -10.13 14.10
CA ASP A 62 1.06 -10.91 13.72
C ASP A 62 0.65 -12.40 13.75
N PHE A 63 0.21 -12.94 12.60
CA PHE A 63 -0.39 -14.27 12.55
C PHE A 63 0.61 -15.40 12.85
N ASN A 64 1.83 -15.29 12.36
CA ASN A 64 2.87 -16.31 12.51
C ASN A 64 3.76 -16.09 13.75
N HIS A 65 3.57 -15.00 14.49
CA HIS A 65 4.31 -14.61 15.69
C HIS A 65 5.81 -14.42 15.45
N ASP A 66 6.19 -13.90 14.28
CA ASP A 66 7.60 -13.65 13.94
C ASP A 66 8.05 -12.19 14.18
N GLY A 67 7.16 -11.36 14.72
CA GLY A 67 7.40 -9.94 14.98
C GLY A 67 7.26 -9.04 13.74
N VAL A 68 6.83 -9.56 12.60
CA VAL A 68 6.36 -8.78 11.44
C VAL A 68 4.84 -8.74 11.48
N SER A 69 4.25 -7.53 11.48
CA SER A 69 2.78 -7.45 11.39
C SER A 69 2.27 -7.91 10.03
N ASN A 70 1.04 -8.42 9.97
CA ASN A 70 0.38 -8.86 8.74
C ASN A 70 0.36 -7.74 7.68
N GLY A 71 0.21 -6.48 8.11
CA GLY A 71 0.27 -5.31 7.26
C GLY A 71 1.65 -5.06 6.65
N VAL A 72 2.72 -5.27 7.42
CA VAL A 72 4.09 -5.23 6.88
C VAL A 72 4.32 -6.40 5.92
N ALA A 73 3.83 -7.60 6.25
CA ALA A 73 3.92 -8.75 5.35
C ALA A 73 3.20 -8.48 4.02
N TYR A 74 1.99 -7.94 4.06
CA TYR A 74 1.24 -7.49 2.89
C TYR A 74 2.00 -6.43 2.09
N ALA A 75 2.44 -5.36 2.76
CA ALA A 75 3.12 -4.22 2.13
C ALA A 75 4.45 -4.61 1.44
N LEU A 76 5.07 -5.71 1.88
CA LEU A 76 6.34 -6.22 1.36
C LEU A 76 6.20 -7.52 0.55
N GLY A 77 4.98 -8.05 0.39
CA GLY A 77 4.74 -9.29 -0.35
C GLY A 77 5.34 -10.54 0.30
N LEU A 78 5.42 -10.56 1.63
CA LEU A 78 5.97 -11.65 2.44
C LEU A 78 4.88 -12.67 2.79
N SER A 79 5.29 -13.85 3.26
CA SER A 79 4.33 -14.86 3.73
C SER A 79 3.83 -14.53 5.13
N PRO A 80 2.50 -14.40 5.37
CA PRO A 80 1.97 -14.22 6.71
C PRO A 80 1.95 -15.53 7.53
N THR A 81 2.29 -16.67 6.93
CA THR A 81 2.21 -18.00 7.57
C THR A 81 3.59 -18.62 7.85
N ALA A 82 4.66 -17.99 7.39
CA ALA A 82 6.04 -18.43 7.60
C ALA A 82 6.92 -17.23 7.99
N SER A 83 7.96 -17.47 8.79
CA SER A 83 8.82 -16.38 9.24
C SER A 83 9.49 -15.66 8.05
N SER A 84 9.44 -14.33 8.08
CA SER A 84 9.92 -13.45 7.01
C SER A 84 10.92 -12.39 7.53
N GLN A 85 11.57 -12.66 8.66
CA GLN A 85 12.59 -11.80 9.26
C GLN A 85 13.99 -12.05 8.66
N PRO A 86 14.80 -10.99 8.46
CA PRO A 86 14.43 -9.58 8.52
C PRO A 86 13.66 -9.13 7.27
N PRO A 87 12.66 -8.23 7.39
CA PRO A 87 11.82 -7.79 6.27
C PRO A 87 12.51 -6.83 5.29
N GLY A 88 13.72 -6.34 5.63
CA GLY A 88 14.48 -5.40 4.82
C GLY A 88 15.96 -5.76 4.74
N VAL A 89 16.67 -5.12 3.80
CA VAL A 89 18.10 -5.36 3.54
C VAL A 89 18.89 -4.10 3.86
N LEU A 90 19.87 -4.21 4.76
CA LEU A 90 20.88 -3.19 5.00
C LEU A 90 22.15 -3.54 4.23
N SER A 91 22.53 -2.70 3.26
CA SER A 91 23.78 -2.86 2.50
C SER A 91 24.58 -1.56 2.57
N GLY A 92 25.81 -1.65 3.09
CA GLY A 92 26.60 -0.47 3.43
C GLY A 92 25.85 0.41 4.43
N ASN A 93 25.47 1.61 3.99
CA ASN A 93 24.75 2.59 4.79
C ASN A 93 23.29 2.77 4.33
N THR A 94 22.75 1.88 3.49
CA THR A 94 21.42 2.03 2.91
C THR A 94 20.50 0.89 3.35
N ILE A 95 19.42 1.23 4.05
CA ILE A 95 18.32 0.30 4.33
C ILE A 95 17.34 0.33 3.15
N THR A 96 16.90 -0.83 2.67
CA THR A 96 15.96 -0.97 1.56
C THR A 96 14.89 -2.00 1.90
N PHE A 97 13.64 -1.66 1.59
CA PHE A 97 12.49 -2.56 1.66
C PHE A 97 11.91 -2.74 0.25
N THR A 98 11.73 -3.99 -0.17
CA THR A 98 11.07 -4.31 -1.45
C THR A 98 9.58 -4.39 -1.22
N LYS A 99 8.79 -3.63 -1.99
CA LYS A 99 7.34 -3.60 -1.85
C LYS A 99 6.69 -4.82 -2.48
N GLY A 100 5.58 -5.27 -1.90
CA GLY A 100 4.74 -6.32 -2.44
C GLY A 100 3.96 -5.84 -3.67
N ALA A 101 3.89 -6.68 -4.71
CA ALA A 101 3.16 -6.36 -5.93
C ALA A 101 1.67 -6.11 -5.68
N ASP A 102 1.03 -6.87 -4.79
CA ASP A 102 -0.38 -6.69 -4.44
C ASP A 102 -0.61 -5.34 -3.77
N ALA A 103 0.23 -4.95 -2.80
CA ALA A 103 0.11 -3.65 -2.13
C ALA A 103 0.36 -2.46 -3.09
N ILE A 104 1.28 -2.60 -4.05
CA ILE A 104 1.49 -1.59 -5.10
C ILE A 104 0.26 -1.50 -6.00
N ALA A 105 -0.25 -2.64 -6.49
CA ALA A 105 -1.39 -2.69 -7.38
C ALA A 105 -2.67 -2.15 -6.73
N ASN A 106 -2.87 -2.48 -5.45
CA ASN A 106 -4.02 -2.03 -4.68
C ASN A 106 -3.90 -0.56 -4.27
N GLY A 107 -2.69 -0.03 -4.18
CA GLY A 107 -2.46 1.38 -3.87
C GLY A 107 -3.08 1.81 -2.53
N ASP A 108 -3.21 0.89 -1.57
CA ASP A 108 -3.92 1.06 -0.31
C ASP A 108 -2.97 1.13 0.90
N VAL A 109 -1.69 1.41 0.65
CA VAL A 109 -0.63 1.44 1.67
C VAL A 109 0.19 2.72 1.56
N ILE A 110 0.48 3.34 2.71
CA ILE A 110 1.51 4.38 2.85
C ILE A 110 2.75 3.73 3.47
N TRP A 111 3.93 4.00 2.89
CA TRP A 111 5.21 3.52 3.40
C TRP A 111 6.03 4.67 3.94
N THR A 112 6.48 4.56 5.19
CA THR A 112 7.37 5.55 5.78
C THR A 112 8.57 4.86 6.44
N ILE A 113 9.78 5.24 6.05
CA ILE A 113 10.99 4.89 6.80
C ILE A 113 11.17 5.93 7.88
N GLU A 114 11.22 5.46 9.13
CA GLU A 114 11.49 6.29 10.29
C GLU A 114 12.83 5.91 10.91
N THR A 115 13.54 6.88 11.48
CA THR A 115 14.75 6.63 12.25
C THR A 115 14.66 7.18 13.67
N SER A 116 15.44 6.59 14.57
CA SER A 116 15.59 7.04 15.95
C SER A 116 17.04 6.81 16.39
N SER A 117 17.54 7.64 17.32
CA SER A 117 18.84 7.42 17.96
C SER A 117 18.74 6.67 19.31
N THR A 118 17.54 6.51 19.87
CA THR A 118 17.35 5.98 21.24
C THR A 118 16.36 4.82 21.35
N LEU A 119 15.52 4.57 20.34
CA LEU A 119 14.35 3.66 20.38
C LEU A 119 13.22 4.08 21.32
N ASP A 120 13.33 5.21 22.01
CA ASP A 120 12.29 5.65 22.94
C ASP A 120 10.98 5.95 22.22
N THR A 121 9.86 5.76 22.92
CA THR A 121 8.55 6.22 22.42
C THR A 121 8.61 7.71 22.11
N GLY A 122 8.19 8.11 20.91
CA GLY A 122 8.23 9.51 20.46
C GLY A 122 9.58 9.99 19.93
N SER A 123 10.62 9.14 19.91
CA SER A 123 11.94 9.50 19.34
C SER A 123 12.06 9.26 17.82
N TRP A 124 11.04 8.68 17.20
CA TRP A 124 11.04 8.32 15.78
C TRP A 124 10.76 9.54 14.92
N SER A 125 11.58 9.75 13.89
CA SER A 125 11.45 10.81 12.89
C SER A 125 11.34 10.20 11.49
N GLU A 126 10.42 10.70 10.69
CA GLU A 126 10.24 10.28 9.30
C GLU A 126 11.42 10.78 8.45
N GLU A 127 12.00 9.90 7.64
CA GLU A 127 13.10 10.22 6.72
C GLU A 127 12.67 10.13 5.26
N VAL A 128 11.83 9.16 4.92
CA VAL A 128 11.29 8.94 3.58
C VAL A 128 9.84 8.52 3.71
N SER A 129 8.94 9.16 2.97
CA SER A 129 7.54 8.76 2.89
C SER A 129 7.12 8.60 1.43
N GLN A 130 6.38 7.55 1.14
CA GLN A 130 5.76 7.25 -0.15
C GLN A 130 4.26 7.06 0.07
N ALA A 131 3.47 7.86 -0.64
CA ALA A 131 2.02 7.84 -0.54
C ALA A 131 1.42 6.55 -1.12
N ALA A 132 0.15 6.31 -0.78
CA ALA A 132 -0.70 5.34 -1.45
C ALA A 132 -0.68 5.54 -2.98
N GLY A 133 -0.56 4.43 -3.71
CA GLY A 133 -0.41 4.42 -5.17
C GLY A 133 1.00 4.72 -5.70
N ASP A 134 2.01 4.91 -4.83
CA ASP A 134 3.39 5.02 -5.27
C ASP A 134 3.88 3.70 -5.90
N ALA A 135 4.18 3.76 -7.20
CA ALA A 135 4.52 2.60 -8.02
C ALA A 135 5.99 2.14 -7.90
N ALA A 136 6.81 2.77 -7.05
CA ALA A 136 8.21 2.36 -6.89
C ALA A 136 8.28 0.96 -6.25
N ALA A 137 9.10 0.07 -6.82
CA ALA A 137 9.27 -1.29 -6.31
C ALA A 137 9.98 -1.35 -4.94
N THR A 138 10.61 -0.26 -4.52
CA THR A 138 11.40 -0.20 -3.28
C THR A 138 11.23 1.16 -2.58
N ILE A 139 11.38 1.15 -1.27
CA ILE A 139 11.64 2.34 -0.46
C ILE A 139 12.99 2.17 0.25
N SER A 140 13.83 3.20 0.24
CA SER A 140 15.19 3.13 0.77
C SER A 140 15.59 4.42 1.47
N HIS A 141 16.44 4.31 2.49
CA HIS A 141 17.07 5.45 3.17
C HIS A 141 18.57 5.20 3.35
N SER A 142 19.39 6.21 3.05
CA SER A 142 20.84 6.14 3.24
C SER A 142 21.27 6.96 4.46
N PHE A 143 21.89 6.30 5.42
CA PHE A 143 22.44 6.93 6.62
C PHE A 143 23.73 7.69 6.29
N THR A 144 23.85 8.91 6.79
CA THR A 144 25.12 9.64 6.78
C THR A 144 26.12 8.97 7.74
N PRO A 145 27.28 8.49 7.26
CA PRO A 145 28.30 7.96 8.16
C PRO A 145 28.76 9.00 9.18
N GLY A 146 28.94 8.58 10.44
CA GLY A 146 29.63 9.38 11.46
C GLY A 146 28.77 10.32 12.31
N SER A 147 27.48 10.53 12.02
CA SER A 147 26.59 11.25 12.94
C SER A 147 25.09 11.00 12.65
N PRO A 148 24.29 10.60 13.66
CA PRO A 148 24.69 10.17 15.00
C PRO A 148 25.31 8.76 14.99
N VAL A 149 26.06 8.44 16.03
CA VAL A 149 26.81 7.16 16.16
C VAL A 149 25.88 5.95 16.25
N ARG A 150 24.62 6.16 16.66
CA ARG A 150 23.57 5.14 16.72
C ARG A 150 22.34 5.66 15.99
N LYS A 151 21.94 4.95 14.93
CA LYS A 151 20.65 5.12 14.27
C LYS A 151 19.98 3.75 14.15
N PHE A 152 18.74 3.69 14.59
CA PHE A 152 17.80 2.62 14.31
C PHE A 152 16.91 3.07 13.16
N ALA A 153 16.49 2.14 12.33
CA ALA A 153 15.44 2.38 11.33
C ALA A 153 14.34 1.37 11.50
N ARG A 154 13.12 1.78 11.15
CA ARG A 154 11.98 0.89 10.97
C ARG A 154 11.20 1.31 9.74
N LEU A 155 10.50 0.35 9.17
CA LEU A 155 9.42 0.63 8.23
C LEU A 155 8.13 0.77 9.03
N LYS A 156 7.44 1.89 8.87
CA LYS A 156 6.06 2.10 9.27
C LYS A 156 5.18 1.93 8.04
N VAL A 157 4.10 1.15 8.21
CA VAL A 157 3.14 0.85 7.16
C VAL A 157 1.75 1.20 7.69
N GLU A 158 1.01 1.98 6.92
CA GLU A 158 -0.36 2.40 7.25
C GLU A 158 -1.28 2.09 6.09
N THR A 159 -2.51 1.68 6.40
CA THR A 159 -3.56 1.50 5.39
C THR A 159 -4.11 2.85 4.94
N HIS A 160 -4.34 3.00 3.64
CA HIS A 160 -5.11 4.09 3.06
C HIS A 160 -6.36 3.52 2.39
N PRO A 161 -7.58 3.94 2.79
CA PRO A 161 -8.83 3.45 2.18
C PRO A 161 -9.05 3.94 0.73
#